data_AF-A0A2V7CXQ7-F1
#
_entry.id   AF-A0A2V7CXQ7-F1
#
_cell.length_a   1.000
_cell.length_b   1.000
_cell.length_c   1.000
_cell.angle_alpha   90.00
_cell.angle_beta   90.00
_cell.angle_gamma   90.00
#
_symmetry.space_group_name_H-M   'P 1'
#
loop_
_entity.id
_entity.type
_entity.pdbx_description
1 polymer ?
#
loop_
_entity_poly.entity_id
_entity_poly.type
_entity_poly.pdbx_seq_one_letter_code
_entity_poly.pdbx_strand_id
1 'polypeptide(L)'
;MNSVAAPSAGANFTRVDMRFKLFACDLAAVNGRMPAAFRMVRRFRGMGKGRKTRRALERGGSGPAQRLNETLARWPGVRITPMFGRWGYFVGETLFACFPVREKDRDLWIRLSTDDQRRALADARVRPHRRFSRKGWIELDVEGIEDMGRAVRWLRRGYTAAARGVPNVPDAEG
;
A
#
# COMPACT_ATOMS: atom_id res chain seq x y z
N MET A 1 16.88 52.98 -17.86
CA MET A 1 15.71 52.09 -17.71
C MET A 1 16.23 50.71 -17.35
N ASN A 2 16.39 50.42 -16.06
CA ASN A 2 16.91 49.14 -15.59
C ASN A 2 15.75 48.18 -15.33
N SER A 3 15.75 47.07 -16.07
CA SER A 3 14.76 46.00 -15.97
C SER A 3 15.08 45.07 -14.79
N VAL A 4 14.06 44.77 -14.02
CA VAL A 4 14.07 43.91 -12.82
C VAL A 4 14.10 42.44 -13.25
N ALA A 5 15.14 41.70 -12.83
CA ALA A 5 15.17 40.24 -12.91
C ALA A 5 14.75 39.65 -11.55
N ALA A 6 13.69 38.85 -11.56
CA ALA A 6 13.13 38.16 -10.41
C ALA A 6 13.99 36.97 -9.94
N PRO A 7 13.94 36.60 -8.65
CA PRO A 7 14.75 35.52 -8.09
C PRO A 7 14.24 34.12 -8.47
N SER A 8 15.19 33.23 -8.74
CA SER A 8 15.00 31.79 -8.95
C SER A 8 14.53 31.10 -7.66
N ALA A 9 13.25 30.75 -7.61
CA ALA A 9 12.69 29.95 -6.53
C ALA A 9 13.07 28.46 -6.68
N GLY A 10 14.17 28.06 -6.01
CA GLY A 10 14.40 26.68 -5.64
C GLY A 10 13.30 26.21 -4.69
N ALA A 11 12.41 25.35 -5.18
CA ALA A 11 11.31 24.81 -4.38
C ALA A 11 11.84 23.84 -3.32
N ASN A 12 12.00 24.36 -2.10
CA ASN A 12 12.17 23.60 -0.87
C ASN A 12 11.01 22.62 -0.70
N PHE A 13 11.30 21.32 -0.84
CA PHE A 13 10.42 20.22 -0.45
C PHE A 13 10.23 20.23 1.08
N THR A 14 9.21 20.91 1.56
CA THR A 14 8.91 20.95 3.00
C THR A 14 8.29 19.62 3.45
N ARG A 15 9.04 18.99 4.35
CA ARG A 15 8.82 17.86 5.29
C ARG A 15 7.39 17.60 5.84
N VAL A 16 6.42 18.47 5.57
CA VAL A 16 5.03 18.42 6.09
C VAL A 16 4.14 17.50 5.24
N ASP A 17 4.42 17.41 3.94
CA ASP A 17 3.59 16.70 2.96
C ASP A 17 3.71 15.15 3.07
N MET A 18 4.86 14.63 3.56
CA MET A 18 5.02 13.20 3.84
C MET A 18 4.34 12.74 5.14
N ARG A 19 4.21 13.61 6.15
CA ARG A 19 3.57 13.26 7.44
C ARG A 19 2.07 12.98 7.27
N PHE A 20 1.38 13.76 6.44
CA PHE A 20 -0.05 13.55 6.14
C PHE A 20 -0.32 12.29 5.28
N LYS A 21 0.65 11.90 4.43
CA LYS A 21 0.56 10.74 3.52
C LYS A 21 0.81 9.41 4.23
N LEU A 22 1.77 9.39 5.15
CA LEU A 22 1.85 8.29 6.11
C LEU A 22 0.59 8.26 6.96
N PHE A 23 0.03 9.40 7.39
CA PHE A 23 -1.21 9.44 8.19
C PHE A 23 -2.44 8.80 7.54
N ALA A 24 -2.63 8.85 6.22
CA ALA A 24 -3.79 8.24 5.55
C ALA A 24 -3.63 6.73 5.28
N CYS A 25 -2.40 6.29 4.95
CA CYS A 25 -2.06 4.87 4.94
C CYS A 25 -2.01 4.30 6.35
N ASP A 26 -1.51 5.07 7.33
CA ASP A 26 -1.65 4.88 8.78
C ASP A 26 -3.13 4.66 9.06
N LEU A 27 -4.01 5.63 8.79
CA LEU A 27 -5.42 5.59 9.15
C LEU A 27 -6.15 4.38 8.52
N ALA A 28 -5.90 4.09 7.25
CA ALA A 28 -6.44 2.91 6.58
C ALA A 28 -5.86 1.58 7.14
N ALA A 29 -4.56 1.56 7.47
CA ALA A 29 -3.89 0.44 8.13
C ALA A 29 -4.30 0.29 9.61
N VAL A 30 -4.66 1.39 10.25
CA VAL A 30 -4.98 1.56 11.67
C VAL A 30 -6.41 1.09 11.95
N ASN A 31 -7.36 1.37 11.06
CA ASN A 31 -8.79 1.10 11.30
C ASN A 31 -9.39 0.04 10.36
N GLY A 32 -8.72 -0.36 9.27
CA GLY A 32 -9.28 -1.37 8.35
C GLY A 32 -10.58 -0.98 7.65
N ARG A 33 -10.99 0.28 7.76
CA ARG A 33 -12.09 0.88 7.00
C ARG A 33 -11.62 2.21 6.47
N MET A 34 -11.87 2.46 5.19
CA MET A 34 -11.80 3.82 4.67
C MET A 34 -13.09 4.57 4.99
N PRO A 35 -13.02 5.86 5.35
CA PRO A 35 -14.21 6.70 5.43
C PRO A 35 -14.86 6.85 4.05
N ALA A 36 -16.20 6.89 4.01
CA ALA A 36 -17.03 6.92 2.80
C ALA A 36 -16.73 8.06 1.80
N ALA A 37 -15.95 9.06 2.22
CA ALA A 37 -15.59 10.24 1.42
C ALA A 37 -14.54 10.00 0.31
N PHE A 38 -13.92 8.82 0.20
CA PHE A 38 -12.90 8.53 -0.83
C PHE A 38 -13.45 8.00 -2.17
N ARG A 39 -14.74 8.23 -2.45
CA ARG A 39 -15.34 7.96 -3.75
C ARG A 39 -15.12 9.14 -4.69
N MET A 40 -13.88 9.32 -5.16
CA MET A 40 -13.60 10.35 -6.14
C MET A 40 -12.65 9.80 -7.19
N VAL A 41 -13.20 9.54 -8.38
CA VAL A 41 -12.47 9.37 -9.64
C VAL A 41 -11.66 10.66 -9.83
N ARG A 42 -10.46 10.73 -9.27
CA ARG A 42 -9.61 11.92 -9.36
C ARG A 42 -8.66 11.74 -10.52
N ARG A 43 -8.89 12.56 -11.56
CA ARG A 43 -7.90 12.88 -12.59
C ARG A 43 -6.54 13.09 -11.93
N PHE A 44 -5.58 12.21 -12.25
CA PHE A 44 -4.21 12.26 -11.74
C PHE A 44 -3.49 13.51 -12.28
N ARG A 45 -3.56 14.62 -11.55
CA ARG A 45 -2.85 15.86 -11.88
C ARG A 45 -1.76 16.13 -10.84
N GLY A 46 -0.51 16.02 -11.29
CA GLY A 46 0.69 16.42 -10.54
C GLY A 46 1.63 15.27 -10.21
N MET A 47 2.64 15.01 -11.06
CA MET A 47 3.91 14.36 -10.67
C MET A 47 4.93 14.54 -11.81
N GLY A 48 5.90 15.42 -11.61
CA GLY A 48 7.02 15.72 -12.52
C GLY A 48 8.06 14.59 -12.58
N LYS A 49 7.66 13.46 -13.15
CA LYS A 49 8.41 12.38 -13.84
C LYS A 49 7.38 11.57 -14.66
N GLY A 50 6.35 12.29 -15.11
CA GLY A 50 4.97 11.84 -15.06
C GLY A 50 4.54 10.86 -16.11
N ARG A 51 5.26 10.71 -17.24
CA ARG A 51 4.81 9.83 -18.32
C ARG A 51 4.98 8.35 -17.99
N LYS A 52 6.12 7.93 -17.43
CA LYS A 52 6.37 6.50 -17.10
C LYS A 52 5.49 6.05 -15.94
N THR A 53 5.42 6.84 -14.85
CA THR A 53 4.52 6.52 -13.73
C THR A 53 3.06 6.59 -14.13
N ARG A 54 2.64 7.57 -14.96
CA ARG A 54 1.26 7.61 -15.49
C ARG A 54 0.95 6.39 -16.35
N ARG A 55 1.83 6.02 -17.28
CA ARG A 55 1.67 4.81 -18.12
C ARG A 55 1.65 3.53 -17.29
N ALA A 56 2.49 3.44 -16.25
CA ALA A 56 2.45 2.32 -15.31
C ALA A 56 1.12 2.30 -14.58
N LEU A 57 0.62 3.43 -14.07
CA LEU A 57 -0.71 3.51 -13.47
C LEU A 57 -1.83 3.10 -14.44
N GLU A 58 -1.77 3.56 -15.69
CA GLU A 58 -2.73 3.21 -16.76
C GLU A 58 -2.72 1.70 -17.09
N ARG A 59 -1.57 1.03 -16.95
CA ARG A 59 -1.42 -0.41 -17.20
C ARG A 59 -1.57 -1.29 -15.95
N GLY A 60 -1.87 -0.71 -14.79
CA GLY A 60 -1.92 -1.45 -13.54
C GLY A 60 -0.54 -1.86 -13.00
N GLY A 61 0.52 -1.13 -13.31
CA GLY A 61 1.87 -1.30 -12.77
C GLY A 61 2.88 -1.76 -13.83
N SER A 62 4.06 -2.19 -13.35
CA SER A 62 5.09 -2.86 -14.13
C SER A 62 5.78 -3.91 -13.27
N GLY A 63 6.33 -4.96 -13.91
CA GLY A 63 7.06 -6.02 -13.21
C GLY A 63 6.23 -6.70 -12.12
N PRO A 64 6.75 -6.83 -10.87
CA PRO A 64 6.01 -7.42 -9.75
C PRO A 64 4.67 -6.75 -9.46
N ALA A 65 4.58 -5.41 -9.58
CA ALA A 65 3.34 -4.68 -9.32
C ALA A 65 2.23 -5.07 -10.31
N GLN A 66 2.58 -5.20 -11.59
CA GLN A 66 1.63 -5.62 -12.63
C GLN A 66 1.13 -7.05 -12.36
N ARG A 67 2.02 -7.99 -12.06
CA ARG A 67 1.66 -9.38 -11.77
C ARG A 67 0.77 -9.50 -10.53
N LEU A 68 1.07 -8.75 -9.48
CA LEU A 68 0.22 -8.68 -8.28
C LEU A 68 -1.15 -8.13 -8.65
N ASN A 69 -1.21 -7.05 -9.41
CA ASN A 69 -2.49 -6.44 -9.80
C ASN A 69 -3.33 -7.38 -10.68
N GLU A 70 -2.73 -8.05 -11.66
CA GLU A 70 -3.41 -9.06 -12.49
C GLU A 70 -3.89 -10.27 -11.68
N THR A 71 -3.11 -10.71 -10.70
CA THR A 71 -3.47 -11.83 -9.82
C THR A 71 -4.63 -11.46 -8.90
N LEU A 72 -4.52 -10.31 -8.22
CA LEU A 72 -5.48 -9.86 -7.22
C LEU A 72 -6.77 -9.33 -7.84
N ALA A 73 -6.73 -8.79 -9.05
CA ALA A 73 -7.94 -8.36 -9.78
C ALA A 73 -8.91 -9.51 -10.08
N ARG A 74 -8.41 -10.76 -10.06
CA ARG A 74 -9.24 -11.97 -10.26
C ARG A 74 -9.92 -12.44 -8.97
N TRP A 75 -9.60 -11.84 -7.82
CA TRP A 75 -10.16 -12.27 -6.55
C TRP A 75 -11.52 -11.60 -6.32
N PRO A 76 -12.55 -12.35 -5.85
CA PRO A 76 -13.90 -11.80 -5.69
C PRO A 76 -13.92 -10.57 -4.78
N GLY A 77 -14.55 -9.50 -5.26
CA GLY A 77 -14.73 -8.26 -4.49
C GLY A 77 -13.44 -7.46 -4.24
N VAL A 78 -12.31 -7.82 -4.86
CA VAL A 78 -11.07 -7.06 -4.71
C VAL A 78 -11.12 -5.78 -5.53
N ARG A 79 -10.86 -4.65 -4.87
CA ARG A 79 -10.66 -3.35 -5.49
C ARG A 79 -9.20 -2.94 -5.36
N ILE A 80 -8.60 -2.59 -6.50
CA ILE A 80 -7.22 -2.10 -6.58
C ILE A 80 -7.28 -0.59 -6.80
N THR A 81 -6.60 0.18 -5.97
CA THR A 81 -6.62 1.64 -6.09
C THR A 81 -5.23 2.20 -5.81
N PRO A 82 -4.66 3.03 -6.71
CA PRO A 82 -3.41 3.70 -6.42
C PRO A 82 -3.66 4.79 -5.38
N MET A 83 -2.93 4.72 -4.26
CA MET A 83 -3.00 5.67 -3.17
C MET A 83 -1.60 5.96 -2.64
N PHE A 84 -1.25 7.24 -2.53
CA PHE A 84 -0.04 7.71 -1.85
C PHE A 84 1.27 7.07 -2.35
N GLY A 85 1.36 6.78 -3.65
CA GLY A 85 2.54 6.15 -4.26
C GLY A 85 2.60 4.63 -4.12
N ARG A 86 1.52 4.00 -3.66
CA ARG A 86 1.34 2.55 -3.56
C ARG A 86 0.04 2.12 -4.25
N TRP A 87 -0.05 0.88 -4.70
CA TRP A 87 -1.29 0.18 -4.98
C TRP A 87 -1.86 -0.32 -3.66
N GLY A 88 -3.07 0.11 -3.32
CA GLY A 88 -3.85 -0.43 -2.20
C GLY A 88 -4.79 -1.52 -2.69
N TYR A 89 -4.84 -2.63 -1.94
CA TYR A 89 -5.69 -3.79 -2.21
C TYR A 89 -6.78 -3.89 -1.15
N PHE A 90 -8.03 -3.79 -1.58
CA PHE A 90 -9.20 -3.76 -0.72
C PHE A 90 -10.12 -4.93 -1.00
N VAL A 91 -10.82 -5.41 0.02
CA VAL A 91 -12.06 -6.20 -0.14
C VAL A 91 -13.16 -5.48 0.65
N GLY A 92 -14.23 -5.10 -0.05
CA GLY A 92 -15.19 -4.13 0.49
C GLY A 92 -14.50 -2.80 0.85
N GLU A 93 -14.61 -2.40 2.13
CA GLU A 93 -13.97 -1.20 2.68
C GLU A 93 -12.61 -1.48 3.33
N THR A 94 -12.18 -2.74 3.38
CA THR A 94 -11.03 -3.16 4.17
C THR A 94 -9.77 -3.31 3.33
N LEU A 95 -8.78 -2.49 3.65
CA LEU A 95 -7.42 -2.58 3.10
C LEU A 95 -6.71 -3.79 3.72
N PHE A 96 -6.30 -4.74 2.88
CA PHE A 96 -5.62 -5.95 3.34
C PHE A 96 -4.16 -6.03 2.87
N ALA A 97 -3.76 -5.25 1.87
CA ALA A 97 -2.37 -5.18 1.44
C ALA A 97 -2.07 -3.89 0.67
N CYS A 98 -0.78 -3.55 0.55
CA CYS A 98 -0.33 -2.53 -0.38
C CYS A 98 1.08 -2.79 -0.94
N PHE A 99 1.31 -2.38 -2.19
CA PHE A 99 2.57 -2.57 -2.91
C PHE A 99 3.02 -1.26 -3.56
N PRO A 100 4.32 -0.91 -3.61
CA PRO A 100 4.77 0.34 -4.22
C PRO A 100 4.40 0.47 -5.71
N VAL A 101 4.14 1.71 -6.15
CA VAL A 101 4.01 2.06 -7.57
C VAL A 101 5.39 2.25 -8.22
N ARG A 102 6.40 2.60 -7.43
CA ARG A 102 7.76 2.84 -7.92
C ARG A 102 8.47 1.52 -8.13
N GLU A 103 9.02 1.33 -9.32
CA GLU A 103 9.70 0.08 -9.71
C GLU A 103 10.89 -0.30 -8.84
N LYS A 104 11.57 0.67 -8.22
CA LYS A 104 12.74 0.40 -7.37
C LYS A 104 12.37 -0.10 -5.97
N ASP A 105 11.14 0.14 -5.53
CA ASP A 105 10.67 -0.23 -4.20
C ASP A 105 10.03 -1.63 -4.32
N ARG A 106 10.31 -2.50 -3.34
CA ARG A 106 9.95 -3.94 -3.39
C ARG A 106 9.10 -4.41 -2.22
N ASP A 107 8.83 -3.53 -1.27
CA ASP A 107 8.23 -3.86 0.01
C ASP A 107 6.70 -4.03 -0.12
N LEU A 108 6.25 -5.28 -0.05
CA LEU A 108 4.85 -5.66 0.06
C LEU A 108 4.42 -5.62 1.52
N TRP A 109 3.33 -4.91 1.79
CA TRP A 109 2.71 -4.90 3.11
C TRP A 109 1.43 -5.71 3.08
N ILE A 110 1.21 -6.54 4.10
CA ILE A 110 0.03 -7.39 4.23
C ILE A 110 -0.49 -7.29 5.65
N ARG A 111 -1.80 -7.11 5.79
CA ARG A 111 -2.50 -7.22 7.07
C ARG A 111 -2.98 -8.65 7.26
N LEU A 112 -2.58 -9.28 8.36
CA LEU A 112 -2.93 -10.64 8.74
C LEU A 112 -3.73 -10.65 10.06
N SER A 113 -4.39 -11.78 10.34
CA SER A 113 -4.86 -12.10 11.69
C SER A 113 -3.65 -12.28 12.63
N THR A 114 -3.85 -12.17 13.94
CA THR A 114 -2.79 -12.38 14.94
C THR A 114 -2.09 -13.74 14.75
N ASP A 115 -2.84 -14.82 14.53
CA ASP A 115 -2.25 -16.16 14.34
C ASP A 115 -1.46 -16.29 13.04
N ASP A 116 -1.96 -15.73 11.94
CA ASP A 116 -1.25 -15.77 10.67
C ASP A 116 -0.03 -14.85 10.68
N GLN A 117 -0.08 -13.72 11.39
CA GLN A 117 1.08 -12.87 11.63
C GLN A 117 2.16 -13.63 12.39
N ARG A 118 1.80 -14.31 13.49
CA ARG A 118 2.74 -15.14 14.26
C ARG A 118 3.39 -16.21 13.39
N ARG A 119 2.60 -16.90 12.55
CA ARG A 119 3.10 -17.88 11.58
C ARG A 119 4.03 -17.26 10.54
N ALA A 120 3.69 -16.07 10.02
CA ALA A 120 4.49 -15.41 9.00
C ALA A 120 5.85 -14.96 9.55
N LEU A 121 5.90 -14.46 10.78
CA LEU A 121 7.12 -13.99 11.43
C LEU A 121 8.11 -15.11 11.81
N ALA A 122 7.71 -16.38 11.69
CA ALA A 122 8.63 -17.51 11.80
C ALA A 122 9.54 -17.66 10.55
N ASP A 123 9.19 -17.01 9.44
CA ASP A 123 10.02 -16.93 8.23
C ASP A 123 10.93 -15.70 8.30
N ALA A 124 12.25 -15.89 8.25
CA ALA A 124 13.24 -14.81 8.35
C ALA A 124 13.13 -13.75 7.24
N ARG A 125 12.43 -14.05 6.13
CA ARG A 125 12.19 -13.10 5.04
C ARG A 125 11.01 -12.17 5.30
N VAL A 126 10.21 -12.46 6.32
CA VAL A 126 9.05 -11.66 6.73
C VAL A 126 9.42 -10.86 7.96
N ARG A 127 9.13 -9.56 7.91
CA ARG A 127 9.45 -8.61 8.98
C ARG A 127 8.16 -8.05 9.57
N PRO A 128 8.10 -7.75 10.87
CA PRO A 128 6.99 -7.00 11.43
C PRO A 128 6.97 -5.59 10.83
N HIS A 129 5.80 -5.07 10.47
CA HIS A 129 5.73 -3.71 9.91
C HIS A 129 6.20 -2.69 10.95
N ARG A 130 7.07 -1.76 10.54
CA ARG A 130 7.78 -0.84 11.48
C ARG A 130 6.86 -0.06 12.42
N ARG A 131 5.63 0.23 12.00
CA ARG A 131 4.65 1.02 12.77
C ARG A 131 3.37 0.29 13.13
N PHE A 132 3.04 -0.77 12.39
CA PHE A 132 1.70 -1.40 12.44
C PHE A 132 1.77 -2.88 12.76
N SER A 133 2.91 -3.37 13.23
CA SER A 133 3.07 -4.75 13.67
C SER A 133 1.98 -5.15 14.67
N ARG A 134 1.68 -4.31 15.66
CA ARG A 134 0.60 -4.54 16.64
C ARG A 134 -0.81 -4.65 16.03
N LYS A 135 -1.00 -4.27 14.77
CA LYS A 135 -2.28 -4.32 14.05
C LYS A 135 -2.36 -5.45 13.03
N GLY A 136 -1.40 -6.36 13.05
CA GLY A 136 -1.33 -7.51 12.13
C GLY A 136 -0.54 -7.25 10.85
N TRP A 137 0.14 -6.11 10.72
CA TRP A 137 0.87 -5.79 9.49
C TRP A 137 2.27 -6.39 9.47
N ILE A 138 2.60 -7.01 8.34
CA ILE A 138 3.92 -7.53 8.01
C ILE A 138 4.48 -6.86 6.75
N GLU A 139 5.79 -6.93 6.60
CA GLU A 139 6.55 -6.48 5.43
C GLU A 139 7.33 -7.68 4.87
N LEU A 140 7.34 -7.84 3.55
CA LEU A 140 8.24 -8.74 2.83
C LEU A 140 8.62 -8.13 1.48
N ASP A 141 9.80 -8.47 0.97
CA ASP A 141 10.26 -7.99 -0.32
C ASP A 141 9.81 -8.94 -1.44
N VAL A 142 9.37 -8.37 -2.57
CA VAL A 142 8.98 -9.13 -3.76
C VAL A 142 9.87 -8.71 -4.92
N GLU A 143 10.90 -9.51 -5.18
CA GLU A 143 11.88 -9.25 -6.24
C GLU A 143 11.63 -10.14 -7.46
N GLY A 144 11.33 -11.43 -7.22
CA GLY A 144 11.20 -12.44 -8.26
C GLY A 144 9.92 -13.26 -8.23
N ILE A 145 9.87 -14.29 -9.10
CA ILE A 145 8.74 -15.23 -9.20
C ILE A 145 8.59 -16.07 -7.93
N GLU A 146 9.70 -16.47 -7.32
CA GLU A 146 9.68 -17.27 -6.08
C GLU A 146 9.05 -16.49 -4.92
N ASP A 147 9.43 -15.22 -4.77
CA ASP A 147 8.84 -14.32 -3.76
C ASP A 147 7.37 -14.09 -4.04
N MET A 148 6.97 -13.99 -5.32
CA MET A 148 5.57 -13.86 -5.72
C MET A 148 4.72 -15.03 -5.21
N GLY A 149 5.21 -16.27 -5.39
CA GLY A 149 4.49 -17.46 -4.93
C GLY A 149 4.28 -17.47 -3.41
N ARG A 150 5.27 -17.02 -2.64
CA ARG A 150 5.18 -16.88 -1.18
C ARG A 150 4.26 -15.73 -0.77
N ALA A 151 4.42 -14.58 -1.41
CA ALA A 151 3.60 -13.39 -1.18
C ALA A 151 2.12 -13.69 -1.42
N VAL A 152 1.78 -14.39 -2.50
CA VAL A 152 0.39 -14.78 -2.80
C VAL A 152 -0.22 -15.66 -1.72
N ARG A 153 0.56 -16.54 -1.07
CA ARG A 153 0.04 -17.35 0.06
C ARG A 153 -0.37 -16.46 1.24
N TRP A 154 0.45 -15.48 1.61
CA TRP A 154 0.13 -14.54 2.68
C TRP A 154 -0.97 -13.57 2.29
N LEU A 155 -1.00 -13.11 1.04
CA LEU A 155 -2.07 -12.26 0.51
C LEU A 155 -3.42 -12.97 0.59
N ARG A 156 -3.49 -14.28 0.32
CA ARG A 156 -4.73 -15.06 0.46
C ARG A 156 -5.23 -15.04 1.91
N ARG A 157 -4.32 -15.21 2.88
CA ARG A 157 -4.66 -15.15 4.32
C ARG A 157 -5.16 -13.76 4.71
N GLY A 158 -4.49 -12.70 4.28
CA GLY A 158 -4.89 -11.32 4.52
C GLY A 158 -6.25 -10.99 3.89
N TYR A 159 -6.47 -11.41 2.65
CA TYR A 159 -7.76 -11.29 1.97
C TYR A 159 -8.88 -12.03 2.72
N THR A 160 -8.66 -13.28 3.13
CA THR A 160 -9.66 -14.05 3.89
C THR A 160 -9.98 -13.39 5.22
N ALA A 161 -8.98 -12.90 5.96
CA ALA A 161 -9.19 -12.19 7.22
C ALA A 161 -10.02 -10.90 7.01
N ALA A 162 -9.66 -10.12 5.99
CA ALA A 162 -10.37 -8.88 5.65
C ALA A 162 -11.80 -9.13 5.15
N ALA A 163 -12.01 -10.15 4.31
CA ALA A 163 -13.32 -10.49 3.76
C ALA A 163 -14.30 -10.99 4.84
N ARG A 164 -13.79 -11.64 5.90
CA ARG A 164 -14.59 -12.06 7.06
C ARG A 164 -14.90 -10.93 8.03
N GLY A 165 -14.30 -9.76 7.83
CA GLY A 165 -14.47 -8.60 8.71
C GLY A 165 -13.90 -8.80 10.12
N VAL A 166 -13.00 -9.78 10.32
CA VAL A 166 -12.42 -10.06 11.65
C VAL A 166 -11.62 -8.83 12.09
N PRO A 167 -12.10 -8.07 13.09
CA PRO A 167 -11.31 -7.00 13.68
C PRO A 167 -10.16 -7.68 14.44
N ASN A 168 -8.92 -7.26 14.20
CA ASN A 168 -7.85 -7.51 15.17
C ASN A 168 -8.20 -6.69 16.42
N VAL A 169 -8.91 -7.29 17.36
CA VAL A 169 -9.03 -6.78 18.73
C VAL A 169 -7.77 -7.24 19.45
N PRO A 170 -6.85 -6.34 19.83
CA PRO A 170 -5.87 -6.68 20.84
C PRO A 170 -6.62 -6.81 22.17
N ASP A 171 -6.57 -7.99 22.79
CA ASP A 171 -6.92 -8.12 24.21
C ASP A 171 -5.97 -7.21 25.00
N ALA A 172 -6.52 -6.15 25.56
CA ALA A 172 -5.86 -5.29 26.54
C ALA A 172 -6.92 -4.64 27.44
N GLU A 173 -7.55 -5.46 28.27
CA GLU A 173 -7.83 -5.08 29.65
C GLU A 173 -6.83 -5.82 30.54
N GLY A 174 -6.18 -5.09 31.46
CA GLY A 174 -5.14 -5.57 32.36
C GLY A 174 -4.17 -4.45 32.71
#